data_AF-A0A2P8ALE5-F1
#
_entry.id   AF-A0A2P8ALE5-F1
#
_cell.length_a   1.000
_cell.length_b   1.000
_cell.length_c   1.000
_cell.angle_alpha   90.00
_cell.angle_beta   90.00
_cell.angle_gamma   90.00
#
_symmetry.space_group_name_H-M   'P 1'
#
loop_
_entity.id
_entity.type
_entity.pdbx_description
1 polymer ?
#
loop_
_entity_poly.entity_id
_entity_poly.type
_entity_poly.pdbx_seq_one_letter_code
_entity_poly.pdbx_strand_id
1 'polypeptide(L)'
;MSTHCFVGTTDPGNPHLVFARFVLLDGHPGVVVPTLAAIWVGHARRDAHALNTALLASDWEYLDPAITAATESGFAGQRPVPGVGMTLASTTDDAIDAPEPVTVFPLSHARHLDAEWIYLIDPLTATVAVHTDDGQHLARYRLADCLPPSPAATRTPASRSPAARHASQAVAVLR
;
A
#
# COMPACT_ATOMS: atom_id res chain seq x y z
N MET A 1 11.82 -15.59 -6.06
CA MET A 1 10.80 -16.26 -5.24
C MET A 1 9.54 -15.44 -5.39
N SER A 2 8.43 -16.06 -5.80
CA SER A 2 7.12 -15.43 -5.72
C SER A 2 6.66 -15.53 -4.27
N THR A 3 6.66 -14.40 -3.55
CA THR A 3 6.06 -14.35 -2.21
C THR A 3 4.60 -14.03 -2.39
N HIS A 4 3.72 -14.98 -2.12
CA HIS A 4 2.28 -14.84 -2.31
C HIS A 4 1.66 -14.18 -1.08
N CYS A 5 0.61 -13.38 -1.28
CA CYS A 5 -0.13 -12.81 -0.15
C CYS A 5 -1.63 -12.64 -0.44
N PHE A 6 -2.37 -12.31 0.62
CA PHE A 6 -3.75 -11.86 0.52
C PHE A 6 -3.87 -10.40 0.94
N VAL A 7 -4.66 -9.62 0.21
CA VAL A 7 -5.02 -8.24 0.55
C VAL A 7 -6.54 -8.12 0.68
N GLY A 8 -7.03 -7.47 1.74
CA GLY A 8 -8.46 -7.42 1.97
C GLY A 8 -8.88 -6.63 3.20
N THR A 9 -10.05 -6.96 3.74
CA THR A 9 -10.65 -6.34 4.94
C THR A 9 -11.27 -7.42 5.84
N THR A 10 -11.53 -7.08 7.09
CA THR A 10 -12.44 -7.86 7.94
C THR A 10 -13.89 -7.40 7.77
N ASP A 11 -14.83 -8.28 8.10
CA ASP A 11 -16.25 -7.91 8.25
C ASP A 11 -16.47 -7.09 9.54
N PRO A 12 -17.07 -5.88 9.47
CA PRO A 12 -17.40 -5.10 10.65
C PRO A 12 -18.35 -5.82 11.62
N GLY A 13 -19.25 -6.67 11.11
CA GLY A 13 -20.18 -7.46 11.92
C GLY A 13 -19.56 -8.73 12.51
N ASN A 14 -18.47 -9.22 11.91
CA ASN A 14 -17.71 -10.37 12.36
C ASN A 14 -16.22 -10.19 12.06
N PRO A 15 -15.45 -9.54 12.96
CA PRO A 15 -14.04 -9.23 12.74
C PRO A 15 -13.12 -10.45 12.56
N HIS A 16 -13.63 -11.67 12.79
CA HIS A 16 -12.89 -12.90 12.56
C HIS A 16 -12.94 -13.37 11.11
N LEU A 17 -13.91 -12.91 10.32
CA LEU A 17 -14.03 -13.21 8.89
C LEU A 17 -13.28 -12.17 8.06
N VAL A 18 -12.42 -12.67 7.19
CA VAL A 18 -11.63 -11.91 6.24
C VAL A 18 -12.24 -12.08 4.86
N PHE A 19 -12.31 -10.97 4.12
CA PHE A 19 -12.66 -10.89 2.71
C PHE A 19 -11.43 -10.38 1.98
N ALA A 20 -10.81 -11.22 1.15
CA ALA A 20 -9.53 -10.89 0.54
C ALA A 20 -9.38 -11.42 -0.89
N ARG A 21 -8.41 -10.82 -1.58
CA ARG A 21 -7.94 -11.21 -2.91
C ARG A 21 -6.51 -11.67 -2.87
N PHE A 22 -6.20 -12.61 -3.74
CA PHE A 22 -4.86 -13.17 -3.86
C PHE A 22 -3.96 -12.21 -4.65
N VAL A 23 -2.69 -12.13 -4.25
CA VAL A 23 -1.62 -11.45 -4.97
C VAL A 23 -0.46 -12.44 -5.16
N LEU A 24 -0.13 -12.73 -6.42
CA LEU A 24 0.86 -13.76 -6.76
C LEU A 24 2.29 -13.34 -6.45
N LEU A 25 2.66 -12.08 -6.68
CA LEU A 25 4.05 -11.62 -6.59
C LEU A 25 4.23 -10.50 -5.55
N ASP A 26 5.47 -10.37 -5.08
CA ASP A 26 5.94 -9.27 -4.24
C ASP A 26 5.18 -9.07 -2.91
N GLY A 27 4.65 -10.17 -2.35
CA GLY A 27 3.83 -10.17 -1.16
C GLY A 27 4.53 -9.83 0.17
N HIS A 28 5.82 -9.47 0.17
CA HIS A 28 6.58 -9.16 1.39
C HIS A 28 6.18 -7.80 2.01
N PRO A 29 6.12 -7.63 3.35
CA PRO A 29 5.60 -6.40 3.98
C PRO A 29 6.36 -5.12 3.60
N GLY A 30 7.67 -5.24 3.37
CA GLY A 30 8.51 -4.12 2.92
C GLY A 30 8.18 -3.60 1.51
N VAL A 31 7.41 -4.36 0.72
CA VAL A 31 6.95 -3.97 -0.62
C VAL A 31 5.46 -3.64 -0.60
N VAL A 32 4.63 -4.54 -0.08
CA VAL A 32 3.17 -4.40 -0.12
C VAL A 32 2.68 -3.16 0.63
N VAL A 33 3.18 -2.91 1.84
CA VAL A 33 2.66 -1.79 2.67
C VAL A 33 2.92 -0.43 2.01
N PRO A 34 4.13 -0.10 1.53
CA PRO A 34 4.36 1.10 0.73
C PRO A 34 3.53 1.15 -0.56
N THR A 35 3.38 0.03 -1.26
CA THR A 35 2.56 -0.06 -2.48
C THR A 35 1.10 0.28 -2.20
N LEU A 36 0.50 -0.29 -1.15
CA LEU A 36 -0.86 0.03 -0.73
C LEU A 36 -1.04 1.52 -0.39
N ALA A 37 -0.05 2.12 0.28
CA ALA A 37 -0.07 3.56 0.58
C ALA A 37 0.00 4.42 -0.69
N ALA A 38 0.82 4.04 -1.67
CA ALA A 38 0.92 4.74 -2.94
C ALA A 38 -0.38 4.64 -3.76
N ILE A 39 -0.99 3.45 -3.85
CA ILE A 39 -2.29 3.25 -4.51
C ILE A 39 -3.39 4.05 -3.79
N TRP A 40 -3.38 4.03 -2.46
CA TRP A 40 -4.31 4.80 -1.64
C TRP A 40 -4.26 6.30 -1.98
N VAL A 41 -3.07 6.88 -2.08
CA VAL A 41 -2.91 8.31 -2.41
C VAL A 41 -3.21 8.60 -3.88
N GLY A 42 -2.71 7.78 -4.80
CA GLY A 42 -2.72 8.06 -6.24
C GLY A 42 -4.03 7.67 -6.92
N HIS A 43 -4.45 6.42 -6.75
CA HIS A 43 -5.66 5.87 -7.36
C HIS A 43 -6.89 6.20 -6.51
N ALA A 44 -6.86 5.85 -5.23
CA ALA A 44 -8.01 5.98 -4.34
C ALA A 44 -8.21 7.39 -3.77
N ARG A 45 -7.32 8.35 -4.09
CA ARG A 45 -7.40 9.76 -3.65
C ARG A 45 -7.57 9.92 -2.15
N ARG A 46 -6.87 9.09 -1.37
CA ARG A 46 -6.92 8.98 0.09
C ARG A 46 -8.24 8.45 0.67
N ASP A 47 -9.09 7.83 -0.14
CA ASP A 47 -10.27 7.10 0.31
C ASP A 47 -9.91 5.61 0.52
N ALA A 48 -9.93 5.15 1.78
CA ALA A 48 -9.59 3.77 2.10
C ALA A 48 -10.71 2.77 1.74
N HIS A 49 -11.97 3.21 1.62
CA HIS A 49 -13.04 2.38 1.08
C HIS A 49 -12.86 2.18 -0.43
N ALA A 50 -12.48 3.23 -1.16
CA ALA A 50 -12.18 3.14 -2.58
C ALA A 50 -10.96 2.24 -2.84
N LEU A 51 -9.92 2.32 -1.99
CA LEU A 51 -8.77 1.42 -2.04
C LEU A 51 -9.21 -0.05 -1.89
N ASN A 52 -9.96 -0.35 -0.83
CA ASN A 52 -10.40 -1.73 -0.56
C ASN A 52 -11.31 -2.25 -1.69
N THR A 53 -12.20 -1.41 -2.21
CA THR A 53 -13.06 -1.75 -3.35
C THR A 53 -12.24 -2.10 -4.59
N ALA A 54 -11.20 -1.30 -4.89
CA ALA A 54 -10.33 -1.56 -6.02
C ALA A 54 -9.58 -2.89 -5.86
N LEU A 55 -8.99 -3.13 -4.68
CA LEU A 55 -8.22 -4.36 -4.42
C LEU A 55 -9.09 -5.61 -4.42
N LEU A 56 -10.34 -5.52 -3.96
CA LEU A 56 -11.26 -6.67 -3.93
C LEU A 56 -11.91 -6.99 -5.28
N ALA A 57 -11.71 -6.16 -6.30
CA ALA A 57 -12.33 -6.34 -7.61
C ALA A 57 -11.72 -7.47 -8.46
N SER A 58 -10.50 -7.91 -8.16
CA SER A 58 -9.78 -8.93 -8.94
C SER A 58 -8.71 -9.60 -8.08
N ASP A 59 -8.27 -10.79 -8.49
CA ASP A 59 -6.98 -11.33 -8.06
C ASP A 59 -5.85 -10.69 -8.88
N TRP A 60 -4.69 -10.58 -8.27
CA TRP A 60 -3.59 -9.77 -8.77
C TRP A 60 -2.39 -10.66 -9.08
N GLU A 61 -1.78 -10.45 -10.24
CA GLU A 61 -0.44 -10.98 -10.45
C GLU A 61 0.54 -10.19 -9.57
N TYR A 62 0.44 -8.85 -9.61
CA TYR A 62 1.18 -7.96 -8.73
C TYR A 62 0.45 -6.62 -8.57
N LEU A 63 0.75 -5.94 -7.48
CA LEU A 63 0.30 -4.57 -7.23
C LEU A 63 1.42 -3.60 -7.60
N ASP A 64 1.12 -2.60 -8.42
CA ASP A 64 2.06 -1.57 -8.81
C ASP A 64 1.30 -0.26 -9.15
N PRO A 65 1.51 0.81 -8.37
CA PRO A 65 0.86 2.10 -8.61
C PRO A 65 1.32 2.79 -9.90
N ALA A 66 2.41 2.33 -10.54
CA ALA A 66 2.90 2.87 -11.81
C ALA A 66 2.20 2.28 -13.04
N ILE A 67 1.36 1.25 -12.87
CA ILE A 67 0.61 0.65 -13.98
C ILE A 67 -0.32 1.66 -14.63
N THR A 68 -0.34 1.67 -15.96
CA THR A 68 -1.19 2.55 -16.77
C THR A 68 -2.06 1.73 -17.70
N ALA A 69 -3.04 2.36 -18.34
CA ALA A 69 -3.89 1.68 -19.32
C ALA A 69 -3.12 1.22 -20.58
N ALA A 70 -1.94 1.79 -20.82
CA ALA A 70 -1.06 1.44 -21.93
C ALA A 70 -0.01 0.40 -21.54
N THR A 71 0.04 -0.05 -20.27
CA THR A 71 0.95 -1.12 -19.87
C THR A 71 0.55 -2.40 -20.59
N GLU A 72 1.43 -2.92 -21.43
CA GLU A 72 1.23 -4.19 -22.12
C GLU A 72 1.34 -5.36 -21.14
N SER A 73 0.48 -6.36 -21.30
CA SER A 73 0.64 -7.64 -20.62
C SER A 73 1.36 -8.63 -21.55
N GLY A 74 2.26 -9.42 -20.97
CA GLY A 74 2.92 -10.53 -21.66
C GLY A 74 2.07 -11.81 -21.75
N PHE A 75 0.90 -11.86 -21.09
CA PHE A 75 0.09 -13.08 -20.97
C PHE A 75 -1.38 -12.82 -21.30
N ALA A 76 -2.00 -13.76 -22.02
CA ALA A 76 -3.43 -13.70 -22.30
C ALA A 76 -4.25 -13.69 -21.01
N GLY A 77 -5.30 -12.87 -20.98
CA GLY A 77 -6.23 -12.77 -19.84
C GLY A 77 -5.82 -11.84 -18.70
N GLN A 78 -4.56 -11.37 -18.66
CA GLN A 78 -4.19 -10.30 -17.73
C GLN A 78 -4.69 -8.94 -18.26
N ARG A 79 -5.00 -8.05 -17.32
CA ARG A 79 -5.48 -6.72 -17.63
C ARG A 79 -4.82 -5.69 -16.71
N PRO A 80 -4.23 -4.62 -17.25
CA PRO A 80 -3.73 -3.53 -16.41
C PRO A 80 -4.91 -2.78 -15.79
N VAL A 81 -4.84 -2.54 -14.48
CA VAL A 81 -5.73 -1.63 -13.76
C VAL A 81 -4.93 -0.39 -13.39
N PRO A 82 -5.16 0.75 -14.06
CA PRO A 82 -4.34 1.95 -13.90
C PRO A 82 -4.24 2.43 -12.44
N GLY A 83 -3.01 2.60 -11.97
CA GLY A 83 -2.70 3.03 -10.61
C GLY A 83 -2.92 1.98 -9.53
N VAL A 84 -3.20 0.72 -9.88
CA VAL A 84 -3.43 -0.38 -8.91
C VAL A 84 -2.48 -1.54 -9.15
N GLY A 85 -2.51 -2.15 -10.35
CA GLY A 85 -1.73 -3.36 -10.61
C GLY A 85 -2.12 -4.09 -11.88
N MET A 86 -1.55 -5.28 -12.06
CA MET A 86 -1.89 -6.22 -13.14
C MET A 86 -2.75 -7.35 -12.57
N THR A 87 -3.91 -7.62 -13.18
CA THR A 87 -4.75 -8.74 -12.74
C THR A 87 -4.09 -10.08 -13.05
N LEU A 88 -4.32 -11.07 -12.20
CA LEU A 88 -3.90 -12.43 -12.47
C LEU A 88 -4.64 -12.96 -13.71
N ALA A 89 -3.93 -13.68 -14.59
CA ALA A 89 -4.52 -14.28 -15.77
C ALA A 89 -5.55 -15.33 -15.34
N SER A 90 -6.77 -15.23 -15.86
CA SER A 90 -7.77 -16.29 -15.74
C SER A 90 -8.34 -16.52 -17.14
N THR A 91 -7.90 -17.61 -17.75
CA THR A 91 -8.38 -18.04 -19.07
C THR A 91 -8.74 -19.52 -19.03
N THR A 92 -9.97 -19.83 -19.39
CA THR A 92 -10.44 -21.19 -19.65
C THR A 92 -10.81 -21.28 -21.13
N ASP A 93 -10.25 -22.24 -21.85
CA ASP A 93 -10.49 -22.46 -23.29
C ASP A 93 -10.34 -21.17 -24.14
N ASP A 94 -9.26 -20.41 -23.92
CA ASP A 94 -8.95 -19.13 -24.57
C ASP A 94 -9.97 -17.98 -24.35
N ALA A 95 -10.99 -18.19 -23.51
CA ALA A 95 -11.90 -17.16 -23.07
C ALA A 95 -11.42 -16.52 -21.76
N ILE A 96 -11.58 -15.19 -21.64
CA ILE A 96 -11.30 -14.47 -20.40
C ILE A 96 -12.41 -14.80 -19.40
N ASP A 97 -12.03 -15.42 -18.29
CA ASP A 97 -12.97 -15.79 -17.23
C ASP A 97 -13.46 -14.55 -16.46
N ALA A 98 -14.66 -14.68 -15.89
CA ALA A 98 -15.11 -13.71 -14.91
C ALA A 98 -14.17 -13.76 -13.68
N PRO A 99 -13.93 -12.62 -12.99
CA PRO A 99 -13.15 -12.63 -11.76
C PRO A 99 -13.72 -13.64 -10.78
N GLU A 100 -12.86 -14.43 -10.14
CA GLU A 100 -13.29 -15.38 -9.11
C GLU A 100 -14.08 -14.65 -8.00
N PRO A 101 -14.91 -15.34 -7.21
CA PRO A 101 -15.50 -14.75 -6.01
C PRO A 101 -14.41 -14.27 -5.03
N VAL A 102 -14.70 -13.26 -4.23
CA VAL A 102 -13.80 -12.84 -3.14
C VAL A 102 -13.59 -14.02 -2.18
N THR A 103 -12.34 -14.31 -1.83
CA THR A 103 -12.01 -15.37 -0.89
C THR A 103 -12.45 -14.96 0.52
N VAL A 104 -13.26 -15.79 1.16
CA VAL A 104 -13.74 -15.57 2.53
C VAL A 104 -13.22 -16.66 3.44
N PHE A 105 -12.52 -16.29 4.50
CA PHE A 105 -11.97 -17.24 5.45
C PHE A 105 -11.90 -16.66 6.87
N PRO A 106 -11.97 -17.50 7.91
CA PRO A 106 -11.65 -17.07 9.26
C PRO A 106 -10.13 -16.91 9.39
N LEU A 107 -9.65 -15.82 9.97
CA LEU A 107 -8.21 -15.57 10.12
C LEU A 107 -7.48 -16.70 10.89
N SER A 108 -8.18 -17.39 11.80
CA SER A 108 -7.64 -18.56 12.52
C SER A 108 -7.34 -19.77 11.63
N HIS A 109 -7.84 -19.79 10.40
CA HIS A 109 -7.62 -20.84 9.40
C HIS A 109 -6.66 -20.39 8.28
N ALA A 110 -5.96 -19.26 8.46
CA ALA A 110 -5.00 -18.73 7.49
C ALA A 110 -3.92 -19.74 7.07
N ARG A 111 -3.54 -20.67 7.96
CA ARG A 111 -2.52 -21.72 7.71
C ARG A 111 -2.82 -22.63 6.52
N HIS A 112 -4.08 -22.67 6.08
CA HIS A 112 -4.51 -23.46 4.93
C HIS A 112 -4.48 -22.68 3.62
N LEU A 113 -4.13 -21.40 3.67
CA LEU A 113 -3.91 -20.55 2.52
C LEU A 113 -2.46 -20.73 2.05
N ASP A 114 -2.28 -20.85 0.74
CA ASP A 114 -0.95 -20.87 0.12
C ASP A 114 -0.39 -19.44 0.02
N ALA A 115 -0.22 -18.78 1.16
CA ALA A 115 0.23 -17.40 1.27
C ALA A 115 1.13 -17.18 2.49
N GLU A 116 2.18 -16.39 2.31
CA GLU A 116 3.12 -16.05 3.39
C GLU A 116 2.61 -14.89 4.26
N TRP A 117 1.76 -14.03 3.69
CA TRP A 117 1.34 -12.79 4.32
C TRP A 117 -0.14 -12.48 4.06
N ILE A 118 -0.78 -11.82 5.03
CA ILE A 118 -2.16 -11.32 4.91
C ILE A 118 -2.19 -9.86 5.35
N TYR A 119 -2.76 -9.00 4.51
CA TYR A 119 -2.87 -7.56 4.71
C TYR A 119 -4.34 -7.18 4.83
N LEU A 120 -4.74 -6.70 6.01
CA LEU A 120 -6.11 -6.32 6.32
C LEU A 120 -6.20 -4.81 6.45
N ILE A 121 -6.87 -4.17 5.49
CA ILE A 121 -7.14 -2.75 5.46
C ILE A 121 -8.37 -2.48 6.33
N ASP A 122 -8.22 -1.59 7.30
CA ASP A 122 -9.34 -0.99 8.01
C ASP A 122 -9.69 0.33 7.31
N PRO A 123 -10.81 0.38 6.56
CA PRO A 123 -11.17 1.56 5.81
C PRO A 123 -11.65 2.72 6.70
N LEU A 124 -12.04 2.47 7.95
CA LEU A 124 -12.48 3.51 8.88
C LEU A 124 -11.30 4.29 9.45
N THR A 125 -10.15 3.64 9.62
CA THR A 125 -8.95 4.25 10.21
C THR A 125 -7.83 4.47 9.21
N ALA A 126 -8.00 4.05 7.95
CA ALA A 126 -6.97 4.06 6.91
C ALA A 126 -5.67 3.38 7.39
N THR A 127 -5.83 2.24 8.06
CA THR A 127 -4.71 1.42 8.55
C THR A 127 -4.64 0.08 7.84
N VAL A 128 -3.45 -0.51 7.82
CA VAL A 128 -3.19 -1.87 7.35
C VAL A 128 -2.64 -2.67 8.51
N ALA A 129 -3.31 -3.75 8.87
CA ALA A 129 -2.79 -4.79 9.74
C ALA A 129 -2.09 -5.86 8.90
N VAL A 130 -0.89 -6.26 9.31
CA VAL A 130 -0.08 -7.29 8.66
C VAL A 130 -0.11 -8.53 9.53
N HIS A 131 -0.42 -9.66 8.92
CA HIS A 131 -0.48 -10.96 9.57
C HIS A 131 0.42 -11.96 8.83
N THR A 132 1.00 -12.89 9.58
CA THR A 132 1.72 -14.04 9.03
C THR A 132 0.76 -15.07 8.43
N ASP A 133 1.31 -16.03 7.71
CA ASP A 133 0.61 -17.21 7.14
C ASP A 133 -0.29 -17.95 8.12
N ASP A 134 0.04 -17.92 9.41
CA ASP A 134 -0.73 -18.57 10.46
C ASP A 134 -1.80 -17.69 11.12
N GLY A 135 -2.00 -16.48 10.59
CA GLY A 135 -2.99 -15.50 11.04
C GLY A 135 -2.53 -14.64 12.22
N GLN A 136 -1.33 -14.86 12.76
CA GLN A 136 -0.82 -14.03 13.86
C GLN A 136 -0.59 -12.59 13.40
N HIS A 137 -1.06 -11.65 14.21
CA HIS A 137 -0.87 -10.23 13.94
C HIS A 137 0.57 -9.83 14.21
N LEU A 138 1.26 -9.33 13.18
CA LEU A 138 2.64 -8.87 13.26
C LEU A 138 2.72 -7.37 13.56
N ALA A 139 2.00 -6.54 12.80
CA ALA A 139 2.12 -5.09 12.88
C ALA A 139 0.89 -4.38 12.32
N ARG A 140 0.72 -3.10 12.69
CA ARG A 140 -0.28 -2.20 12.11
C ARG A 140 0.36 -0.88 11.69
N TYR A 141 0.01 -0.42 10.51
CA TYR A 141 0.53 0.80 9.91
C TYR A 141 -0.60 1.75 9.51
N ARG A 142 -0.40 3.06 9.61
CA ARG A 142 -1.28 4.03 8.96
C ARG A 142 -0.79 4.23 7.54
N LEU A 143 -1.69 4.20 6.56
CA LEU A 143 -1.33 4.38 5.14
C LEU A 143 -0.58 5.70 4.90
N ALA A 144 -0.94 6.76 5.63
CA ALA A 144 -0.26 8.06 5.54
C ALA A 144 1.22 8.01 5.97
N ASP A 145 1.56 7.17 6.94
CA ASP A 145 2.91 7.08 7.51
C ASP A 145 3.84 6.20 6.65
N CYS A 146 3.26 5.48 5.68
CA CYS A 146 3.98 4.57 4.78
C CYS A 146 4.31 5.18 3.41
N LEU A 147 3.94 6.45 3.20
CA LEU A 147 4.31 7.17 1.98
C LEU A 147 5.80 7.56 2.03
N PRO A 148 6.50 7.51 0.89
CA PRO A 148 7.85 8.05 0.83
C PRO A 148 7.83 9.54 1.19
N PRO A 149 8.87 10.04 1.89
CA PRO A 149 8.96 11.45 2.23
C PRO A 149 8.92 12.30 0.96
N SER A 150 8.08 13.33 0.96
CA SER A 150 7.97 14.22 -0.20
C SER A 150 9.32 14.88 -0.47
N PRO A 151 9.84 14.86 -1.72
CA PRO A 151 11.09 15.53 -2.05
C PRO A 151 11.04 17.05 -1.80
N ALA A 152 9.86 17.64 -1.63
CA ALA A 152 9.68 19.05 -1.30
C ALA A 152 9.97 19.40 0.18
N ALA A 153 9.99 18.41 1.08
CA ALA A 153 10.26 18.63 2.50
C ALA A 153 11.74 18.90 2.81
N THR A 154 12.64 18.65 1.85
CA THR A 154 14.08 18.89 1.96
C THR A 154 14.48 20.30 1.52
N ARG A 155 13.60 21.30 1.67
CA ARG A 155 14.07 22.70 1.64
C ARG A 155 14.65 23.01 3.01
N THR A 156 15.95 22.79 3.12
CA THR A 156 16.80 23.29 4.21
C THR A 156 16.41 24.74 4.52
N PRO A 157 16.11 25.11 5.77
CA PRO A 157 15.94 26.51 6.12
C PRO A 157 17.27 27.20 5.80
N ALA A 158 17.25 28.13 4.84
CA ALA A 158 18.39 28.97 4.54
C ALA A 158 18.85 29.61 5.85
N SER A 159 20.06 29.23 6.28
CA SER A 159 20.72 29.80 7.45
C SER A 159 20.80 31.31 7.24
N ARG A 160 19.91 32.05 7.93
CA ARG A 160 20.03 33.50 8.03
C ARG A 160 21.29 33.79 8.83
N SER A 161 22.38 34.08 8.13
CA SER A 161 23.56 34.68 8.74
C SER A 161 23.13 35.96 9.48
N PRO A 162 23.43 36.11 10.78
CA PRO A 162 23.21 37.37 11.46
C PRO A 162 24.26 38.37 10.95
N ALA A 163 23.78 39.49 10.40
CA ALA A 163 24.62 40.62 10.06
C ALA A 163 25.36 41.10 11.32
N ALA A 164 26.69 41.08 11.25
CA ALA A 164 27.57 41.62 12.27
C ALA A 164 27.30 43.13 12.44
N ARG A 165 26.67 43.51 13.56
CA ARG A 165 26.67 44.90 14.02
C ARG A 165 28.01 45.16 14.70
N HIS A 166 28.89 45.88 14.02
CA HIS A 166 30.02 46.54 14.66
C HIS A 166 29.48 47.65 15.59
N ALA A 167 29.67 47.48 16.89
CA ALA A 167 29.57 48.54 17.88
C ALA A 167 30.94 48.66 18.57
N SER A 168 31.68 49.73 18.27
CA SER A 168 32.84 50.14 19.06
C SER A 168 32.48 51.39 19.85
N GLN A 169 32.27 51.19 21.15
CA GLN A 169 32.55 52.14 22.24
C GLN A 169 34.07 52.46 22.23
N ALA A 170 34.65 53.51 22.80
CA ALA A 170 34.27 54.74 23.49
C ALA A 170 35.59 55.54 23.65
N VAL A 171 35.55 56.88 23.73
CA VAL A 171 36.62 57.64 24.40
C VAL A 171 35.99 58.79 25.18
N ALA A 172 36.11 58.73 26.51
CA ALA A 172 35.86 59.84 27.42
C ALA A 172 37.14 60.12 28.23
N VAL A 173 37.68 61.31 27.96
CA VAL A 173 38.45 62.28 28.77
C VAL A 173 38.94 61.90 30.18
N LEU A 174 40.23 62.18 30.43
CA LEU A 174 40.90 62.64 31.68
C LEU A 174 42.22 63.29 31.20
N ARG A 175 42.66 64.51 31.50
CA ARG A 175 42.52 65.48 32.60
C ARG A 175 42.64 66.90 32.03
#